data_AF-A0A5N8WID2-F1
#
_entry.id   AF-A0A5N8WID2-F1
#
_cell.length_a   1.000
_cell.length_b   1.000
_cell.length_c   1.000
_cell.angle_alpha   90.00
_cell.angle_beta   90.00
_cell.angle_gamma   90.00
#
_symmetry.space_group_name_H-M   'P 1'
#
loop_
_entity.id
_entity.type
_entity.pdbx_description
1 polymer ?
#
loop_
_entity_poly.entity_id
_entity_poly.type
_entity_poly.pdbx_seq_one_letter_code
_entity_poly.pdbx_strand_id
1 'polypeptide(L)'
;MSQAFRRLPERARCVLWHVEAEAEDLAVPAGLLGVAPEDAAVKVTHARALLRDACIRAHRETAPDEECRRFSRLLDVSLRRGDVGLDPDLRQHLAHCAHCRHTADQVDHSGGRLASLLAEAVLGWGARAYLASRPGRRTEAGEVADGHGVAGGQGVAEPWAAQGMRLEAGGVPGGSG
;
A
#
# COMPACT_ATOMS: atom_id res chain seq x y z
N MET A 1 -10.31 2.73 9.21
CA MET A 1 -9.52 1.47 9.32
C MET A 1 -10.04 0.47 10.36
N SER A 2 -10.17 0.85 11.65
CA SER A 2 -10.34 -0.12 12.75
C SER A 2 -11.51 -1.10 12.61
N GLN A 3 -12.68 -0.64 12.16
CA GLN A 3 -13.83 -1.52 11.90
C GLN A 3 -13.59 -2.48 10.73
N ALA A 4 -12.94 -2.03 9.65
CA ALA A 4 -12.61 -2.86 8.50
C ALA A 4 -11.65 -3.97 8.92
N PHE A 5 -10.56 -3.63 9.61
CA PHE A 5 -9.57 -4.60 10.11
C PHE A 5 -10.20 -5.64 11.03
N ARG A 6 -11.03 -5.24 12.01
CA ARG A 6 -11.71 -6.17 12.93
C ARG A 6 -12.65 -7.15 12.23
N ARG A 7 -13.15 -6.84 11.03
CA ARG A 7 -14.03 -7.71 10.24
C ARG A 7 -13.27 -8.79 9.45
N LEU A 8 -11.94 -8.75 9.41
CA LEU A 8 -11.14 -9.75 8.72
C LEU A 8 -11.08 -11.06 9.52
N PRO A 9 -11.02 -12.22 8.83
CA PRO A 9 -10.64 -13.48 9.46
C PRO A 9 -9.34 -13.34 10.24
N GLU A 10 -9.22 -14.04 11.36
CA GLU A 10 -8.05 -13.96 12.24
C GLU A 10 -6.72 -14.22 11.51
N ARG A 11 -6.68 -15.24 10.64
CA ARG A 11 -5.51 -15.55 9.81
C ARG A 11 -5.11 -14.39 8.89
N ALA A 12 -6.07 -13.64 8.35
CA ALA A 12 -5.80 -12.49 7.50
C ALA A 12 -5.30 -11.28 8.30
N ARG A 13 -5.82 -11.07 9.52
CA ARG A 13 -5.29 -10.07 10.45
C ARG A 13 -3.86 -10.38 10.87
N CYS A 14 -3.58 -11.66 11.18
CA CYS A 14 -2.25 -12.14 11.54
C CYS A 14 -1.23 -11.84 10.44
N VAL A 15 -1.45 -12.31 9.21
CA VAL A 15 -0.48 -12.09 8.12
C VAL A 15 -0.25 -10.61 7.82
N LEU A 16 -1.30 -9.77 7.86
CA LEU A 16 -1.15 -8.32 7.68
C LEU A 16 -0.37 -7.67 8.82
N TRP A 17 -0.59 -8.09 10.07
CA TRP A 17 0.14 -7.53 11.20
C TRP A 17 1.64 -7.80 11.09
N HIS A 18 2.02 -9.06 10.84
CA HIS A 18 3.43 -9.44 10.76
C HIS A 18 4.16 -8.82 9.56
N VAL A 19 3.52 -8.80 8.39
CA VAL A 19 4.18 -8.23 7.19
C VAL A 19 4.18 -6.71 7.20
N GLU A 20 3.08 -6.08 7.60
CA GLU A 20 2.95 -4.62 7.52
C GLU A 20 3.42 -3.95 8.82
N ALA A 21 2.86 -4.30 9.98
CA ALA A 21 3.17 -3.58 11.22
C ALA A 21 4.55 -3.98 11.77
N GLU A 22 4.87 -5.27 11.79
CA GLU A 22 6.18 -5.75 12.28
C GLU A 22 7.31 -5.61 11.26
N ALA A 23 6.98 -5.52 9.96
CA ALA A 23 7.93 -5.58 8.85
C ALA A 23 8.84 -6.81 8.93
N GLU A 24 8.24 -7.96 9.24
CA GLU A 24 8.90 -9.26 9.29
C GLU A 24 8.90 -9.97 7.93
N ASP A 25 9.87 -10.86 7.75
CA ASP A 25 9.94 -11.74 6.59
C ASP A 25 8.78 -12.74 6.56
N LEU A 26 8.37 -13.16 5.36
CA LEU A 26 7.25 -14.09 5.12
C LEU A 26 7.39 -15.44 5.85
N ALA A 27 8.60 -15.86 6.21
CA ALA A 27 8.81 -17.05 7.03
C ALA A 27 8.08 -16.99 8.39
N VAL A 28 7.98 -15.81 9.00
CA VAL A 28 7.32 -15.63 10.31
C VAL A 28 5.81 -15.91 10.22
N PRO A 29 5.02 -15.20 9.38
CA PRO A 29 3.60 -15.50 9.26
C PRO A 29 3.34 -16.89 8.64
N ALA A 30 4.24 -17.44 7.81
CA ALA A 30 4.12 -18.81 7.33
C ALA A 30 4.13 -19.83 8.48
N GLY A 31 5.10 -19.71 9.39
CA GLY A 31 5.20 -20.55 10.58
C GLY A 31 3.98 -20.42 11.51
N LEU A 32 3.50 -19.19 11.75
CA LEU A 32 2.31 -18.94 12.56
C LEU A 32 1.03 -19.52 11.96
N LEU A 33 0.93 -19.57 10.62
CA LEU A 33 -0.23 -20.09 9.92
C LEU A 33 -0.13 -21.58 9.61
N GLY A 34 1.02 -22.22 9.87
CA GLY A 34 1.28 -23.62 9.53
C GLY A 34 1.25 -23.88 8.04
N VAL A 35 1.78 -22.95 7.23
CA VAL A 35 1.84 -23.06 5.76
C VAL A 35 3.28 -22.88 5.26
N ALA A 36 3.51 -23.21 3.99
CA ALA A 36 4.80 -22.96 3.36
C ALA A 36 5.03 -21.46 3.11
N PRO A 37 6.27 -20.95 3.13
CA PRO A 37 6.58 -19.54 2.86
C PRO A 37 6.03 -19.02 1.53
N GLU A 38 6.03 -19.85 0.48
CA GLU A 38 5.47 -19.53 -0.84
C GLU A 38 3.97 -19.23 -0.78
N ASP A 39 3.23 -19.92 0.10
CA ASP A 39 1.79 -19.67 0.31
C ASP A 39 1.54 -18.39 1.11
N ALA A 40 2.50 -17.95 1.93
CA ALA A 40 2.35 -16.75 2.73
C ALA A 40 2.25 -15.49 1.86
N ALA A 41 3.01 -15.40 0.77
CA ALA A 41 2.90 -14.29 -0.19
C ALA A 41 1.50 -14.17 -0.81
N VAL A 42 0.91 -15.32 -1.18
CA VAL A 42 -0.47 -15.39 -1.69
C VAL A 42 -1.45 -14.95 -0.61
N LYS A 43 -1.24 -15.36 0.64
CA LYS A 43 -2.10 -14.96 1.77
C LYS A 43 -1.99 -13.46 2.08
N VAL A 44 -0.83 -12.84 1.96
CA VAL A 44 -0.67 -11.37 2.08
C VAL A 44 -1.51 -10.67 1.02
N THR A 45 -1.35 -11.06 -0.25
CA THR A 45 -2.09 -10.48 -1.37
C THR A 45 -3.60 -10.62 -1.17
N HIS A 46 -4.05 -11.81 -0.76
CA HIS A 46 -5.44 -12.07 -0.45
C HIS A 46 -5.93 -11.26 0.77
N ALA A 47 -5.15 -11.14 1.84
CA ALA A 47 -5.52 -10.36 3.02
C ALA A 47 -5.62 -8.87 2.72
N ARG A 48 -4.72 -8.33 1.88
CA ARG A 48 -4.82 -6.95 1.35
C ARG A 48 -6.07 -6.76 0.50
N ALA A 49 -6.50 -7.75 -0.28
CA ALA A 49 -7.76 -7.70 -1.01
C ALA A 49 -8.98 -7.68 -0.06
N LEU A 50 -9.00 -8.56 0.95
CA LEU A 50 -10.07 -8.59 1.97
C LEU A 50 -10.16 -7.27 2.76
N LEU A 51 -9.02 -6.64 3.07
CA LEU A 51 -8.99 -5.36 3.75
C LEU A 51 -9.59 -4.24 2.89
N ARG A 52 -9.27 -4.20 1.59
CA ARG A 52 -9.89 -3.25 0.65
C ARG A 52 -11.40 -3.44 0.58
N ASP A 53 -11.86 -4.68 0.43
CA ASP A 53 -13.30 -5.01 0.42
C ASP A 53 -14.00 -4.54 1.70
N ALA A 54 -13.36 -4.77 2.86
CA ALA A 54 -13.89 -4.37 4.15
C ALA A 54 -13.95 -2.83 4.30
N CYS A 55 -12.98 -2.09 3.77
CA CYS A 55 -12.96 -0.63 3.76
C CYS A 55 -14.07 -0.07 2.85
N ILE A 56 -14.22 -0.59 1.62
CA ILE A 56 -15.29 -0.17 0.69
C ILE A 56 -16.67 -0.48 1.25
N ARG A 57 -16.84 -1.64 1.91
CA ARG A 57 -18.09 -1.96 2.60
C ARG A 57 -18.38 -0.97 3.74
N ALA A 58 -17.40 -0.69 4.59
CA ALA A 58 -17.57 0.29 5.67
C ALA A 58 -17.90 1.69 5.15
N HIS A 59 -17.26 2.11 4.06
CA HIS A 59 -17.56 3.37 3.37
C HIS A 59 -19.02 3.46 2.94
N ARG A 60 -19.56 2.39 2.34
CA ARG A 60 -20.97 2.35 1.88
C ARG A 60 -21.96 2.38 3.04
N GLU A 61 -21.64 1.70 4.15
CA GLU A 61 -22.47 1.68 5.37
C GLU A 61 -22.54 3.04 6.06
N THR A 62 -21.53 3.89 5.88
CA THR A 62 -21.39 5.18 6.57
C THR A 62 -21.44 6.39 5.62
N ALA A 63 -21.79 6.16 4.35
CA ALA A 63 -21.82 7.21 3.34
C ALA A 63 -22.85 8.30 3.68
N PRO A 64 -22.46 9.58 3.69
CA PRO A 64 -23.33 10.69 4.11
C PRO A 64 -24.48 10.93 3.12
N ASP A 65 -24.28 10.62 1.84
CA ASP A 65 -25.23 10.87 0.76
C ASP A 65 -25.13 9.79 -0.34
N GLU A 66 -26.04 9.87 -1.32
CA GLU A 66 -26.09 8.94 -2.46
C GLU A 66 -24.90 9.14 -3.42
N GLU A 67 -24.35 10.35 -3.50
CA GLU A 67 -23.20 10.65 -4.35
C GLU A 67 -21.96 9.87 -3.90
N CYS A 68 -21.66 9.89 -2.59
CA CYS A 68 -20.61 9.10 -1.96
C CYS A 68 -20.81 7.59 -2.18
N ARG A 69 -22.07 7.12 -2.17
CA ARG A 69 -22.39 5.70 -2.46
C ARG A 69 -22.10 5.36 -3.91
N ARG A 70 -22.44 6.24 -4.85
CA ARG A 70 -22.16 6.06 -6.28
C ARG A 70 -20.66 5.97 -6.56
N PHE A 71 -19.86 6.84 -5.95
CA PHE A 71 -18.41 6.84 -6.14
C PHE A 71 -17.69 5.66 -5.48
N SER A 72 -18.32 4.93 -4.54
CA SER A 72 -17.70 3.78 -3.87
C SER A 72 -17.24 2.68 -4.82
N ARG A 73 -18.01 2.42 -5.90
CA ARG A 73 -17.65 1.42 -6.92
C ARG A 73 -16.49 1.89 -7.79
N LEU A 74 -16.47 3.18 -8.13
CA LEU A 74 -15.41 3.77 -8.94
C LEU A 74 -14.10 3.81 -8.15
N LEU A 75 -14.17 4.14 -6.86
CA LEU A 75 -13.04 4.08 -5.94
C LEU A 75 -12.42 2.67 -5.87
N ASP A 76 -13.25 1.64 -5.68
CA ASP A 76 -12.79 0.25 -5.64
C ASP A 76 -12.10 -0.18 -6.95
N VAL A 77 -12.70 0.12 -8.10
CA VAL A 77 -12.14 -0.24 -9.41
C VAL A 77 -10.83 0.50 -9.69
N SER A 78 -10.79 1.81 -9.46
CA SER A 78 -9.60 2.62 -9.73
C SER A 78 -8.41 2.19 -8.88
N LEU A 79 -8.62 1.91 -7.59
CA LEU A 79 -7.53 1.56 -6.67
C LEU A 79 -7.12 0.09 -6.74
N ARG A 80 -7.90 -0.77 -7.41
CA ARG A 80 -7.45 -2.11 -7.82
C ARG A 80 -6.49 -2.09 -9.00
N ARG A 81 -6.66 -1.13 -9.92
CA ARG A 81 -5.81 -1.00 -11.11
C ARG A 81 -4.47 -0.36 -10.74
N GLY A 82 -4.50 0.75 -10.00
CA GLY A 82 -3.30 1.39 -9.42
C GLY A 82 -2.38 2.08 -10.44
N ASP A 83 -2.31 1.59 -11.67
CA ASP A 83 -1.51 2.10 -12.79
C ASP A 83 -2.30 3.09 -13.67
N VAL A 84 -3.58 2.82 -13.87
CA VAL A 84 -4.52 3.72 -14.56
C VAL A 84 -5.07 4.68 -13.52
N GLY A 85 -4.59 5.93 -13.54
CA GLY A 85 -4.99 6.97 -12.59
C GLY A 85 -6.51 7.11 -12.38
N LEU A 86 -6.90 7.80 -11.32
CA LEU A 86 -8.30 7.95 -10.94
C LEU A 86 -9.13 8.57 -12.07
N ASP A 87 -10.37 8.11 -12.20
CA ASP A 87 -11.37 8.72 -13.08
C ASP A 87 -11.51 10.23 -12.76
N PRO A 88 -11.65 11.12 -13.76
CA PRO A 88 -11.75 12.56 -13.54
C PRO A 88 -12.87 12.98 -12.58
N ASP A 89 -14.04 12.34 -12.67
CA ASP A 89 -15.19 12.66 -11.81
C ASP A 89 -14.92 12.22 -10.38
N LEU A 90 -14.31 11.04 -10.20
CA LEU A 90 -13.87 10.58 -8.88
C LEU A 90 -12.83 11.55 -8.29
N ARG A 91 -11.86 11.98 -9.10
CA ARG A 91 -10.82 12.92 -8.66
C ARG A 91 -11.41 14.26 -8.22
N GLN A 92 -12.39 14.77 -8.97
CA GLN A 92 -13.13 15.97 -8.58
C GLN A 92 -13.87 15.76 -7.24
N HIS A 93 -14.51 14.60 -7.06
CA HIS A 93 -15.20 14.26 -5.82
C HIS A 93 -14.26 14.20 -4.61
N LEU A 94 -13.10 13.54 -4.73
CA LEU A 94 -12.11 13.45 -3.66
C LEU A 94 -11.54 14.82 -3.23
N ALA A 95 -11.56 15.81 -4.13
CA ALA A 95 -11.09 17.15 -3.83
C ALA A 95 -11.99 17.90 -2.81
N HIS A 96 -13.27 17.53 -2.71
CA HIS A 96 -14.22 18.20 -1.79
C HIS A 96 -14.85 17.26 -0.76
N CYS A 97 -14.82 15.94 -0.95
CA CYS A 97 -15.42 14.98 -0.03
C CYS A 97 -14.37 14.34 0.90
N ALA A 98 -14.39 14.74 2.18
CA ALA A 98 -13.50 14.18 3.19
C ALA A 98 -13.75 12.68 3.45
N HIS A 99 -15.01 12.23 3.36
CA HIS A 99 -15.38 10.82 3.56
C HIS A 99 -14.76 9.91 2.50
N CYS A 100 -14.94 10.25 1.22
CA CYS A 100 -14.34 9.50 0.11
C CYS A 100 -12.82 9.59 0.10
N ARG A 101 -12.23 10.74 0.45
CA ARG A 101 -10.77 10.89 0.57
C ARG A 101 -10.20 10.00 1.67
N HIS A 102 -10.82 10.01 2.86
CA HIS A 102 -10.40 9.12 3.94
C HIS A 102 -10.47 7.66 3.50
N THR A 103 -11.54 7.22 2.83
CA THR A 103 -11.62 5.85 2.31
C THR A 103 -10.54 5.57 1.27
N ALA A 104 -10.25 6.51 0.36
CA ALA A 104 -9.18 6.36 -0.63
C ALA A 104 -7.82 6.11 0.03
N ASP A 105 -7.50 6.87 1.08
CA ASP A 105 -6.26 6.69 1.84
C ASP A 105 -6.20 5.30 2.51
N GLN A 106 -7.35 4.79 2.96
CA GLN A 106 -7.44 3.50 3.66
C GLN A 106 -7.29 2.30 2.71
N VAL A 107 -7.68 2.45 1.45
CA VAL A 107 -7.59 1.37 0.44
C VAL A 107 -6.33 1.45 -0.42
N ASP A 108 -5.62 2.58 -0.40
CA ASP A 108 -4.27 2.70 -0.94
C ASP A 108 -3.26 2.04 0.01
N HIS A 109 -2.84 0.84 -0.34
CA HIS A 109 -1.87 0.06 0.42
C HIS A 109 -0.42 0.26 -0.07
N SER A 110 -0.14 1.37 -0.79
CA SER A 110 1.21 1.68 -1.27
C SER A 110 2.11 2.27 -0.18
N GLY A 111 3.38 1.88 -0.20
CA GLY A 111 4.40 2.34 0.76
C GLY A 111 4.12 1.97 2.22
N GLY A 112 4.83 2.62 3.15
CA GLY A 112 4.68 2.38 4.60
C GLY A 112 3.36 2.89 5.22
N ARG A 113 2.41 3.39 4.42
CA ARG A 113 1.12 3.93 4.91
C ARG A 113 0.25 2.87 5.55
N LEU A 114 0.17 1.68 4.96
CA LEU A 114 -0.68 0.60 5.48
C LEU A 114 -0.28 0.22 6.91
N ALA A 115 1.02 0.19 7.21
CA ALA A 115 1.52 -0.08 8.56
C ALA A 115 1.03 0.94 9.58
N SER A 116 1.05 2.23 9.24
CA SER A 116 0.55 3.32 10.11
C SER A 116 -0.95 3.16 10.39
N LEU A 117 -1.75 2.93 9.34
CA LEU A 117 -3.19 2.75 9.46
C LEU A 117 -3.57 1.51 10.28
N LEU A 118 -2.82 0.41 10.11
CA LEU A 118 -3.01 -0.82 10.88
C LEU A 118 -2.60 -0.64 12.35
N ALA A 119 -1.45 -0.03 12.61
CA ALA A 119 -0.98 0.22 13.96
C ALA A 119 -1.95 1.17 14.70
N GLU A 120 -2.42 2.25 14.06
CA GLU A 120 -3.44 3.13 14.64
C GLU A 120 -4.75 2.41 14.92
N ALA A 121 -5.18 1.53 14.00
CA ALA A 121 -6.39 0.74 14.15
C ALA A 121 -6.37 -0.22 15.35
N VAL A 122 -5.19 -0.73 15.73
CA VAL A 122 -5.02 -1.72 16.80
C VAL A 122 -4.58 -1.09 18.11
N LEU A 123 -3.66 -0.11 18.05
CA LEU A 123 -2.96 0.46 19.21
C LEU A 123 -3.38 1.89 19.53
N GLY A 124 -4.09 2.58 18.62
CA GLY A 124 -4.47 3.98 18.79
C GLY A 124 -3.24 4.88 18.96
N TRP A 125 -3.19 5.62 20.07
CA TRP A 125 -2.15 6.61 20.36
C TRP A 125 -0.73 6.01 20.43
N GLY A 126 -0.59 4.72 20.72
CA GLY A 126 0.71 4.03 20.79
C GLY A 126 1.33 3.69 19.43
N ALA A 127 0.59 3.86 18.33
CA ALA A 127 0.97 3.37 17.01
C ALA A 127 2.33 3.89 16.51
N ARG A 128 2.57 5.20 16.62
CA ARG A 128 3.80 5.82 16.12
C ARG A 128 5.04 5.32 16.87
N ALA A 129 4.99 5.32 18.20
CA ALA A 129 6.10 4.83 19.03
C ALA A 129 6.35 3.34 18.79
N TYR A 130 5.28 2.57 18.60
CA TYR A 130 5.35 1.14 18.30
C TYR A 130 6.04 0.87 16.96
N LEU A 131 5.67 1.57 15.89
CA LEU A 131 6.28 1.39 14.58
C LEU A 131 7.74 1.84 14.57
N ALA A 132 8.07 2.95 15.25
CA ALA A 132 9.44 3.43 15.38
C ALA A 132 10.37 2.44 16.10
N SER A 133 9.83 1.59 16.99
CA SER A 133 10.62 0.55 17.65
C SER A 133 10.89 -0.66 16.76
N ARG A 134 10.22 -0.82 15.61
CA ARG A 134 10.31 -2.03 14.77
C ARG A 134 11.61 -2.06 13.97
N PRO A 135 12.47 -3.08 14.16
CA PRO A 135 13.72 -3.19 13.44
C PRO A 135 13.61 -3.15 11.93
N GLY A 136 12.63 -3.86 11.35
CA GLY A 136 12.41 -3.91 9.90
C GLY A 136 11.98 -2.57 9.28
N ARG A 137 11.54 -1.59 10.09
CA ARG A 137 11.07 -0.28 9.62
C ARG A 137 12.08 0.85 9.77
N ARG A 138 13.18 0.64 10.51
CA ARG A 138 14.20 1.69 10.71
C ARG A 138 14.90 2.11 9.41
N THR A 139 14.92 1.25 8.40
CA THR A 139 15.53 1.54 7.10
C THR A 139 14.64 2.40 6.19
N GLU A 140 13.32 2.36 6.36
CA GLU A 140 12.37 3.12 5.53
C GLU A 140 12.10 4.54 6.05
N ALA A 141 12.38 4.79 7.34
CA ALA A 141 12.15 6.08 8.00
C ALA A 141 13.16 7.19 7.62
N GLY A 142 14.15 6.88 6.77
CA GLY A 142 15.19 7.83 6.34
C GLY A 142 14.74 8.84 5.29
N GLU A 143 13.55 8.72 4.69
CA GLU A 143 13.15 9.53 3.51
C GLU A 143 11.89 10.39 3.69
N VAL A 144 11.43 10.59 4.94
CA VAL A 144 10.40 11.60 5.27
C VAL A 144 10.92 12.56 6.32
N ALA A 145 11.93 13.34 5.93
CA ALA A 145 12.30 14.55 6.65
C ALA A 145 11.33 15.69 6.28
N ASP A 146 10.64 16.18 7.32
CA ASP A 146 10.05 17.51 7.49
C ASP A 146 9.93 18.45 6.27
N GLY A 147 8.68 18.65 5.82
CA GLY A 147 8.29 19.77 4.97
C GLY A 147 7.75 20.95 5.79
N HIS A 148 8.61 21.66 6.52
CA HIS A 148 8.41 23.07 6.87
C HIS A 148 9.50 23.87 6.16
N GLY A 149 9.10 24.65 5.15
CA GLY A 149 10.02 25.36 4.27
C GLY A 149 10.73 26.54 4.91
N VAL A 150 12.00 26.73 4.54
CA VAL A 150 12.61 28.05 4.29
C VAL A 150 13.51 27.92 3.06
N ALA A 151 13.34 28.86 2.14
CA ALA A 151 14.07 28.98 0.88
C ALA A 151 15.52 29.45 1.05
N GLY A 152 16.42 28.99 0.16
CA GLY A 152 17.68 29.69 -0.12
C GLY A 152 18.81 28.86 -0.74
N GLY A 153 18.95 28.92 -2.07
CA GLY A 153 20.26 29.10 -2.73
C GLY A 153 21.15 27.90 -3.09
N GLN A 154 20.99 27.39 -4.32
CA GLN A 154 21.98 27.10 -5.38
C GLN A 154 23.36 26.44 -5.04
N GLY A 155 23.63 25.30 -5.71
CA GLY A 155 24.97 24.75 -5.92
C GLY A 155 24.94 23.45 -6.75
N VAL A 156 25.66 23.44 -7.87
CA VAL A 156 25.55 22.55 -9.06
C VAL A 156 26.19 21.14 -8.99
N ALA A 157 25.79 20.32 -9.99
CA ALA A 157 26.47 19.18 -10.68
C ALA A 157 26.46 17.78 -10.03
N GLU A 158 26.26 16.64 -10.71
CA GLU A 158 25.79 16.21 -12.06
C GLU A 158 25.51 14.68 -11.97
N PRO A 159 24.87 14.04 -12.98
CA PRO A 159 24.26 12.71 -12.87
C PRO A 159 25.20 11.57 -13.25
N TRP A 160 25.17 10.46 -12.51
CA TRP A 160 25.83 9.23 -12.95
C TRP A 160 24.91 8.42 -13.87
N ALA A 161 25.32 8.46 -15.14
CA ALA A 161 25.14 7.55 -16.26
C ALA A 161 24.23 6.31 -16.10
N ALA A 162 23.23 6.28 -16.98
CA ALA A 162 22.63 5.09 -17.55
C ALA A 162 23.70 4.06 -18.02
N GLN A 163 23.47 2.79 -17.71
CA GLN A 163 24.10 1.67 -18.40
C GLN A 163 23.01 0.68 -18.81
N GLY A 164 22.66 0.75 -20.09
CA GLY A 164 21.89 -0.28 -20.78
C GLY A 164 22.78 -1.46 -21.14
N MET A 165 22.32 -2.67 -20.86
CA MET A 165 22.79 -3.88 -21.53
C MET A 165 21.77 -4.27 -22.59
N ARG A 166 22.17 -4.07 -23.86
CA ARG A 166 21.61 -4.74 -25.04
C ARG A 166 21.93 -6.23 -24.94
N LEU A 167 20.91 -7.07 -25.08
CA LEU A 167 21.10 -8.44 -25.51
C LEU A 167 20.98 -8.45 -27.04
N GLU A 168 22.12 -8.61 -27.70
CA GLU A 168 22.25 -8.74 -29.14
C GLU A 168 21.66 -10.08 -29.59
N ALA A 169 20.86 -10.02 -30.66
CA ALA A 169 20.28 -11.16 -31.34
C ALA A 169 21.36 -11.95 -32.08
N GLY A 170 21.51 -13.24 -31.75
CA GLY A 170 22.34 -14.18 -32.51
C GLY A 170 21.73 -14.48 -33.86
N GLY A 171 22.26 -13.85 -34.92
CA GLY A 171 22.03 -14.22 -36.31
C GLY A 171 22.80 -15.48 -36.68
N VAL A 172 22.10 -16.46 -37.25
CA VAL A 172 22.64 -17.69 -37.82
C VAL A 172 23.09 -17.41 -39.26
N PRO A 173 24.35 -17.64 -39.66
CA PRO A 173 24.71 -17.59 -41.06
C PRO A 173 24.36 -18.91 -41.75
N GLY A 174 23.60 -18.81 -42.84
CA GLY A 174 23.40 -19.90 -43.78
C GLY A 174 24.54 -20.00 -44.79
N GLY A 175 24.94 -21.24 -45.09
CA GLY A 175 25.30 -21.72 -46.44
C GLY A 175 26.72 -21.48 -46.94
N SER A 176 27.44 -22.57 -47.22
CA SER A 176 27.76 -23.06 -48.59
C SER A 176 28.76 -24.23 -48.52
N GLY A 177 28.44 -25.34 -49.21
CA GLY A 177 29.29 -26.52 -49.35
C GLY A 177 28.47 -27.78 -49.58
#